data_AF-A0A3D0TP96-F1
#
_entry.id   AF-A0A3D0TP96-F1
#
_cell.length_a   1.000
_cell.length_b   1.000
_cell.length_c   1.000
_cell.angle_alpha   90.00
_cell.angle_beta   90.00
_cell.angle_gamma   90.00
#
_symmetry.space_group_name_H-M   'P 1'
#
loop_
_entity.id
_entity.type
_entity.pdbx_description
1 polymer ?
#
loop_
_entity_poly.entity_id
_entity_poly.type
_entity_poly.pdbx_seq_one_letter_code
_entity_poly.pdbx_strand_id
1 'polypeptide(L)'
;MAGAGGLVQRTLAADVSVVFVQLSLVDGLFHTAASPAIAYLLLLVGLSLLLLDFYTGGVGVAGAIGVGCLLLSAYGLGELDVRLWALAALAAAFVAFAVDLATGLPRFWTAVACVLLPVGSVFLFGRQSLGWIPLVAGVSLTAVFTLTAMPALIRTRYGTTTGRGLLVGPASPAAPGPPPA
;
A
#
# COMPACT_ATOMS: atom_id res chain seq x y z
N MET A 1 -31.14 14.61 29.56
CA MET A 1 -30.36 15.01 28.37
C MET A 1 -30.16 13.74 27.54
N ALA A 2 -31.17 13.31 26.77
CA ALA A 2 -31.46 13.66 25.38
C ALA A 2 -30.56 12.92 24.38
N GLY A 3 -31.14 11.94 23.67
CA GLY A 3 -30.49 11.14 22.63
C GLY A 3 -31.42 10.09 22.03
N ALA A 4 -32.59 10.53 21.56
CA ALA A 4 -33.56 9.73 20.80
C ALA A 4 -33.01 9.46 19.39
N GLY A 5 -32.95 8.18 18.98
CA GLY A 5 -32.36 7.75 17.71
C GLY A 5 -33.12 6.60 17.04
N GLY A 6 -34.39 6.83 16.70
CA GLY A 6 -35.02 6.39 15.44
C GLY A 6 -35.20 4.90 15.16
N LEU A 7 -36.08 4.22 15.90
CA LEU A 7 -36.72 2.99 15.41
C LEU A 7 -37.78 3.36 14.35
N VAL A 8 -37.47 3.17 13.08
CA VAL A 8 -38.47 3.34 12.01
C VAL A 8 -39.28 2.05 11.89
N GLN A 9 -40.37 1.98 12.67
CA GLN A 9 -41.38 0.92 12.56
C GLN A 9 -42.36 1.32 11.45
N ARG A 10 -42.29 0.67 10.28
CA ARG A 10 -43.33 0.80 9.24
C ARG A 10 -44.28 -0.39 9.34
N THR A 11 -45.48 -0.11 9.83
CA THR A 11 -46.59 -1.07 9.96
C THR A 11 -47.12 -1.45 8.58
N LEU A 12 -46.84 -2.67 8.15
CA LEU A 12 -47.52 -3.34 7.03
C LEU A 12 -48.05 -4.66 7.58
N ALA A 13 -49.38 -4.73 7.73
CA ALA A 13 -50.16 -5.86 8.25
C ALA A 13 -49.96 -6.18 9.75
N ALA A 14 -51.08 -6.40 10.45
CA ALA A 14 -51.10 -6.78 11.84
C ALA A 14 -50.38 -8.13 12.02
N ASP A 15 -49.40 -8.15 12.92
CA ASP A 15 -48.70 -9.34 13.44
C ASP A 15 -47.38 -9.80 12.77
N VAL A 16 -46.58 -8.89 12.19
CA VAL A 16 -45.15 -9.16 11.96
C VAL A 16 -44.30 -7.98 12.43
N SER A 17 -43.61 -8.14 13.57
CA SER A 17 -42.56 -7.23 14.01
C SER A 17 -41.23 -7.59 13.34
N VAL A 18 -40.86 -6.85 12.29
CA VAL A 18 -39.54 -6.98 11.67
C VAL A 18 -38.53 -6.19 12.51
N VAL A 19 -37.79 -6.88 13.37
CA VAL A 19 -36.64 -6.31 14.10
C VAL A 19 -35.42 -6.39 13.19
N PHE A 20 -35.02 -5.24 12.63
CA PHE A 20 -33.74 -5.13 11.92
C PHE A 20 -32.60 -5.12 12.93
N VAL A 21 -32.01 -6.28 13.17
CA VAL A 21 -30.74 -6.39 13.89
C VAL A 21 -29.65 -5.94 12.93
N GLN A 22 -29.18 -4.70 13.07
CA GLN A 22 -27.94 -4.29 12.40
C GLN A 22 -26.79 -5.11 12.96
N LEU A 23 -25.94 -5.65 12.07
CA LEU A 23 -24.67 -6.22 12.47
C LEU A 23 -23.87 -5.16 13.24
N SER A 24 -23.17 -5.61 14.29
CA SER A 24 -22.18 -4.77 14.97
C SER A 24 -21.19 -4.19 13.96
N LEU A 25 -20.67 -2.97 14.17
CA LEU A 25 -19.69 -2.34 13.27
C LEU A 25 -18.49 -3.27 12.99
N VAL A 26 -18.10 -4.08 13.98
CA VAL A 26 -17.00 -5.04 13.87
C VAL A 26 -17.37 -6.20 12.94
N ASP A 27 -18.57 -6.76 13.09
CA ASP A 27 -19.03 -7.84 12.21
C ASP A 27 -19.23 -7.36 10.77
N GLY A 28 -19.68 -6.12 10.59
CA GLY A 28 -19.77 -5.49 9.27
C GLY A 28 -18.41 -5.32 8.59
N LEU A 29 -17.38 -4.95 9.36
CA LEU A 29 -16.00 -4.85 8.87
C LEU A 29 -15.45 -6.20 8.41
N PHE A 30 -15.60 -7.25 9.21
CA PHE A 30 -15.14 -8.59 8.84
C PHE A 30 -15.92 -9.18 7.66
N HIS A 31 -17.24 -8.95 7.60
CA HIS A 31 -18.05 -9.37 6.47
C HIS A 31 -17.67 -8.65 5.17
N THR A 32 -17.36 -7.35 5.28
CA THR A 32 -16.87 -6.55 4.15
C THR A 32 -15.48 -6.99 3.72
N ALA A 33 -14.58 -7.30 4.67
CA ALA A 33 -13.25 -7.82 4.39
C ALA A 33 -13.25 -9.20 3.72
N ALA A 34 -14.28 -10.01 3.98
CA ALA A 34 -14.51 -11.29 3.29
C ALA A 34 -14.95 -11.10 1.82
N SER A 35 -15.19 -9.87 1.36
CA SER A 35 -15.41 -9.59 -0.06
C SER A 35 -14.10 -9.79 -0.85
N PRO A 36 -14.10 -10.56 -1.97
CA PRO A 36 -12.90 -10.84 -2.77
C PRO A 36 -12.16 -9.57 -3.21
N ALA A 37 -12.91 -8.52 -3.57
CA ALA A 37 -12.36 -7.24 -3.99
C ALA A 37 -11.57 -6.55 -2.88
N ILE A 38 -12.10 -6.58 -1.66
CA ILE A 38 -11.53 -5.85 -0.51
C ILE A 38 -10.33 -6.61 0.03
N ALA A 39 -10.43 -7.94 0.16
CA ALA A 39 -9.29 -8.79 0.54
C ALA A 39 -8.10 -8.59 -0.41
N TYR A 40 -8.35 -8.54 -1.73
CA TYR A 40 -7.33 -8.29 -2.75
C TYR A 40 -6.72 -6.89 -2.67
N LEU A 41 -7.53 -5.83 -2.56
CA LEU A 41 -7.01 -4.47 -2.48
C LEU A 41 -6.21 -4.26 -1.18
N LEU A 42 -6.67 -4.80 -0.06
CA LEU A 42 -5.94 -4.77 1.22
C LEU A 42 -4.61 -5.52 1.13
N LEU A 43 -4.55 -6.64 0.40
CA LEU A 43 -3.29 -7.35 0.15
C LEU A 43 -2.28 -6.44 -0.56
N LEU A 44 -2.69 -5.84 -1.67
CA LEU A 44 -1.81 -5.01 -2.49
C LEU A 44 -1.40 -3.72 -1.77
N VAL A 45 -2.33 -3.05 -1.09
CA VAL A 45 -2.04 -1.85 -0.30
C VAL A 45 -1.14 -2.20 0.88
N GLY A 46 -1.41 -3.28 1.60
CA GLY A 46 -0.59 -3.74 2.72
C GLY A 46 0.85 -4.02 2.32
N LEU A 47 1.07 -4.78 1.24
CA LEU A 47 2.40 -5.04 0.70
C LEU A 47 3.08 -3.76 0.19
N SER A 48 2.33 -2.85 -0.44
CA SER A 48 2.87 -1.56 -0.93
C SER A 48 3.30 -0.65 0.23
N LEU A 49 2.55 -0.62 1.33
CA LEU A 49 2.89 0.14 2.54
C LEU A 49 4.11 -0.43 3.27
N LEU A 50 4.29 -1.75 3.27
CA LEU A 50 5.53 -2.35 3.77
C LEU A 50 6.74 -1.91 2.94
N LEU A 51 6.64 -1.89 1.60
CA LEU A 51 7.70 -1.35 0.75
C LEU A 51 7.95 0.14 1.05
N LEU A 52 6.88 0.94 1.18
CA LEU A 52 6.97 2.36 1.53
C LEU A 52 7.83 2.55 2.79
N ASP A 53 7.44 1.90 3.87
CA ASP A 53 8.09 2.06 5.17
C ASP A 53 9.55 1.60 5.12
N PHE A 54 9.80 0.45 4.48
CA PHE A 54 11.13 -0.14 4.35
C PHE A 54 12.11 0.74 3.56
N TYR A 55 11.69 1.31 2.43
CA TYR A 55 12.58 2.08 1.55
C TYR A 55 12.66 3.57 1.88
N THR A 56 11.63 4.15 2.51
CA THR A 56 11.67 5.58 2.90
C THR A 56 12.27 5.81 4.28
N GLY A 57 12.54 4.75 5.04
CA GLY A 57 13.07 4.85 6.40
C GLY A 57 12.05 5.48 7.35
N GLY A 58 10.78 5.12 7.18
CA GLY A 58 9.67 5.63 7.98
C GLY A 58 9.81 5.27 9.47
N VAL A 59 9.04 5.96 10.32
CA VAL A 59 8.98 5.72 11.78
C VAL A 59 8.29 4.36 12.11
N GLY A 60 7.87 3.60 11.10
CA GLY A 60 7.08 2.37 11.26
C GLY A 60 5.57 2.59 11.12
N VAL A 61 5.09 3.82 10.89
CA VAL A 61 3.65 4.11 10.82
C VAL A 61 3.02 3.51 9.57
N ALA A 62 3.65 3.69 8.41
CA ALA A 62 3.19 3.07 7.17
C ALA A 62 3.28 1.54 7.28
N GLY A 63 4.35 1.03 7.88
CA GLY A 63 4.52 -0.39 8.15
C GLY A 63 3.41 -0.96 9.03
N ALA A 64 3.07 -0.29 10.14
CA ALA A 64 2.01 -0.72 11.05
C ALA A 64 0.63 -0.75 10.38
N ILE A 65 0.30 0.28 9.60
CA ILE A 65 -0.94 0.31 8.80
C ILE A 65 -0.91 -0.82 7.77
N GLY A 66 0.23 -1.02 7.10
CA GLY A 66 0.43 -2.10 6.14
C GLY A 66 0.19 -3.48 6.75
N VAL A 67 0.76 -3.75 7.93
CA VAL A 67 0.50 -4.99 8.68
C VAL A 67 -0.98 -5.13 9.03
N GLY A 68 -1.64 -4.07 9.50
CA GLY A 68 -3.08 -4.08 9.76
C GLY A 68 -3.91 -4.45 8.52
N CYS A 69 -3.58 -3.88 7.36
CA CYS A 69 -4.21 -4.23 6.08
C CYS A 69 -3.94 -5.71 5.70
N LEU A 70 -2.71 -6.21 5.91
CA LEU A 70 -2.37 -7.60 5.61
C LEU A 70 -3.07 -8.60 6.53
N LEU A 71 -3.24 -8.27 7.81
CA LEU A 71 -4.00 -9.11 8.74
C LEU A 71 -5.47 -9.21 8.31
N LEU A 72 -6.08 -8.08 7.94
CA LEU A 72 -7.46 -8.06 7.46
C LEU A 72 -7.61 -8.76 6.10
N SER A 73 -6.64 -8.59 5.20
CA SER A 73 -6.56 -9.32 3.94
C SER A 73 -6.44 -10.83 4.17
N ALA A 74 -5.55 -11.26 5.07
CA ALA A 74 -5.34 -12.67 5.39
C ALA A 74 -6.61 -13.31 5.97
N TYR A 75 -7.36 -12.58 6.81
CA TYR A 75 -8.67 -13.02 7.27
C TYR A 75 -9.64 -13.25 6.10
N GLY A 76 -9.79 -12.26 5.20
CA GLY A 76 -10.66 -12.41 4.03
C GLY A 76 -10.23 -13.55 3.12
N LEU A 77 -8.94 -13.66 2.81
CA LEU A 77 -8.35 -14.73 2.01
C LEU A 77 -8.55 -16.12 2.63
N GLY A 78 -8.62 -16.22 3.96
CA GLY A 78 -8.88 -17.48 4.67
C GLY A 78 -10.30 -18.02 4.48
N GLU A 79 -11.27 -17.14 4.21
CA GLU A 79 -12.67 -17.52 3.93
C GLU A 79 -12.90 -17.81 2.43
N LEU A 80 -12.00 -17.35 1.57
CA LEU A 80 -12.11 -17.40 0.11
C LEU A 80 -11.38 -18.63 -0.45
N ASP A 81 -11.80 -19.09 -1.64
CA ASP A 81 -11.09 -20.17 -2.34
C ASP A 81 -9.88 -19.59 -3.08
N VAL A 82 -8.75 -19.49 -2.37
CA VAL A 82 -7.53 -18.84 -2.86
C VAL A 82 -6.58 -19.87 -3.45
N ARG A 83 -6.08 -19.57 -4.65
CA ARG A 83 -5.05 -20.38 -5.32
C ARG A 83 -3.68 -19.98 -4.78
N LEU A 84 -3.10 -20.81 -3.91
CA LEU A 84 -1.84 -20.53 -3.21
C LEU A 84 -0.68 -20.17 -4.14
N TRP A 85 -0.60 -20.78 -5.32
CA TRP A 85 0.45 -20.46 -6.30
C TRP A 85 0.31 -19.01 -6.82
N ALA A 86 -0.92 -18.50 -6.96
CA ALA A 86 -1.17 -17.13 -7.41
C ALA A 86 -0.88 -16.12 -6.30
N LEU A 87 -1.21 -16.47 -5.05
CA LEU A 87 -0.78 -15.70 -3.88
C LEU A 87 0.75 -15.64 -3.77
N ALA A 88 1.42 -16.76 -3.98
CA ALA A 88 2.89 -16.81 -4.02
C ALA A 88 3.46 -15.98 -5.19
N ALA A 89 2.81 -15.98 -6.35
CA ALA A 89 3.20 -15.13 -7.48
C ALA A 89 3.05 -13.63 -7.15
N LEU A 90 1.99 -13.23 -6.43
CA LEU A 90 1.85 -11.85 -5.94
C LEU A 90 2.97 -11.50 -4.95
N ALA A 91 3.24 -12.36 -3.97
CA ALA A 91 4.34 -12.14 -3.03
C ALA A 91 5.68 -12.02 -3.75
N ALA A 92 5.95 -12.90 -4.71
CA ALA A 92 7.15 -12.86 -5.55
C ALA A 92 7.23 -11.58 -6.41
N ALA A 93 6.10 -11.04 -6.89
CA ALA A 93 6.08 -9.75 -7.59
C ALA A 93 6.56 -8.62 -6.68
N PHE A 94 6.09 -8.58 -5.42
CA PHE A 94 6.53 -7.56 -4.46
C PHE A 94 8.00 -7.72 -4.07
N VAL A 95 8.49 -8.95 -3.91
CA VAL A 95 9.92 -9.21 -3.71
C VAL A 95 10.74 -8.75 -4.91
N ALA A 96 10.30 -9.06 -6.13
CA ALA A 96 10.98 -8.62 -7.35
C ALA A 96 11.02 -7.08 -7.48
N PHE A 97 9.92 -6.40 -7.15
CA PHE A 97 9.90 -4.94 -7.05
C PHE A 97 10.90 -4.43 -5.99
N ALA A 98 10.93 -5.04 -4.82
CA ALA A 98 11.85 -4.68 -3.73
C ALA A 98 13.32 -4.79 -4.18
N VAL A 99 13.69 -5.87 -4.89
CA VAL A 99 15.05 -6.07 -5.39
C VAL A 99 15.51 -4.89 -6.25
N ASP A 100 14.70 -4.47 -7.22
CA ASP A 100 15.07 -3.35 -8.09
C ASP A 100 15.03 -2.01 -7.36
N LEU A 101 14.05 -1.80 -6.45
CA LEU A 101 13.98 -0.62 -5.59
C LEU A 101 15.23 -0.45 -4.72
N ALA A 102 15.80 -1.53 -4.21
CA ALA A 102 17.05 -1.51 -3.44
C ALA A 102 18.25 -1.04 -4.27
N THR A 103 18.23 -1.28 -5.59
CA THR A 103 19.29 -0.84 -6.50
C THR A 103 19.05 0.55 -7.11
N GLY A 104 17.84 1.11 -6.95
CA GLY A 104 17.47 2.42 -7.47
C GLY A 104 17.28 2.50 -8.99
N LEU A 105 17.34 1.37 -9.71
CA LEU A 105 17.20 1.31 -11.17
C LEU A 105 16.21 0.19 -11.57
N PRO A 106 15.12 0.51 -12.28
CA PRO A 106 14.20 -0.51 -12.80
C PRO A 106 14.89 -1.29 -13.93
N ARG A 107 15.10 -2.58 -13.73
CA ARG A 107 15.83 -3.48 -14.64
C ARG A 107 15.00 -4.74 -14.91
N PHE A 108 15.64 -5.90 -14.81
CA PHE A 108 15.03 -7.20 -14.99
C PHE A 108 13.90 -7.50 -13.98
N TRP A 109 14.09 -7.24 -12.68
CA TRP A 109 13.12 -7.68 -11.67
C TRP A 109 11.82 -6.87 -11.70
N THR A 110 11.89 -5.61 -12.10
CA THR A 110 10.72 -4.77 -12.35
C THR A 110 9.88 -5.34 -13.49
N ALA A 111 10.51 -5.78 -14.58
CA ALA A 111 9.79 -6.42 -15.68
C ALA A 111 9.13 -7.74 -15.24
N VAL A 112 9.84 -8.55 -14.47
CA VAL A 112 9.30 -9.79 -13.85
C VAL A 112 8.09 -9.46 -12.98
N ALA A 113 8.20 -8.45 -12.11
CA ALA A 113 7.12 -8.03 -11.23
C ALA A 113 5.90 -7.49 -12.00
N CYS A 114 6.11 -6.72 -13.07
CA CYS A 114 5.05 -6.23 -13.95
C CYS A 114 4.28 -7.34 -14.65
N VAL A 115 4.86 -8.53 -14.82
CA VAL A 115 4.17 -9.72 -15.35
C VAL A 115 3.51 -10.52 -14.22
N LEU A 116 4.23 -10.78 -13.13
CA LEU A 116 3.69 -11.58 -12.02
C LEU A 116 2.52 -10.90 -11.31
N LEU A 117 2.54 -9.57 -11.17
CA LEU A 117 1.47 -8.82 -10.50
C LEU A 117 0.10 -9.03 -11.17
N PRO A 118 -0.09 -8.79 -12.48
CA PRO A 118 -1.37 -9.06 -13.13
C PRO A 118 -1.69 -10.55 -13.21
N VAL A 119 -0.70 -11.42 -13.46
CA VAL A 119 -0.92 -12.88 -13.51
C VAL A 119 -1.44 -13.40 -12.18
N GLY A 120 -0.77 -13.07 -11.07
CA GLY A 120 -1.21 -13.43 -9.73
C GLY A 120 -2.58 -12.82 -9.39
N SER A 121 -2.86 -11.60 -9.85
CA SER A 121 -4.14 -10.92 -9.61
C SER A 121 -5.32 -11.59 -10.32
N VAL A 122 -5.16 -11.95 -11.59
CA VAL A 122 -6.21 -12.60 -12.40
C VAL A 122 -6.52 -14.00 -11.86
N PHE A 123 -5.51 -14.70 -11.36
CA PHE A 123 -5.63 -16.09 -10.93
C PHE A 123 -5.76 -16.28 -9.42
N LEU A 124 -5.87 -15.21 -8.62
CA LEU A 124 -5.86 -15.29 -7.16
C LEU A 124 -7.01 -16.15 -6.61
N PHE A 125 -8.22 -15.95 -7.15
CA PHE A 125 -9.44 -16.62 -6.69
C PHE A 125 -9.83 -17.76 -7.64
N GLY A 126 -10.18 -18.91 -7.08
CA GLY A 126 -10.61 -20.10 -7.82
C GLY A 126 -12.09 -20.08 -8.15
N ARG A 127 -12.95 -19.93 -7.14
CA ARG A 127 -14.42 -19.96 -7.30
C ARG A 127 -15.06 -18.57 -7.39
N GLN A 128 -14.48 -17.57 -6.73
CA GLN A 128 -15.02 -16.21 -6.72
C GLN A 128 -14.44 -15.39 -7.88
N SER A 129 -15.28 -14.64 -8.58
CA SER A 129 -14.81 -13.72 -9.61
C SER A 129 -14.41 -12.38 -9.00
N LEU A 130 -13.18 -11.94 -9.26
CA LEU A 130 -12.79 -10.56 -8.96
C LEU A 130 -13.42 -9.62 -10.00
N GLY A 131 -14.04 -8.52 -9.55
CA GLY A 131 -14.53 -7.50 -10.46
C GLY A 131 -13.39 -6.85 -11.25
N TRP A 132 -13.66 -6.38 -12.47
CA TRP A 132 -12.63 -5.74 -13.30
C TRP A 132 -12.10 -4.44 -12.69
N ILE A 133 -12.95 -3.69 -11.97
CA ILE A 133 -12.58 -2.43 -11.30
C ILE A 133 -11.49 -2.65 -10.24
N PRO A 134 -11.68 -3.48 -9.20
CA PRO A 134 -10.64 -3.73 -8.22
C PRO A 134 -9.38 -4.34 -8.86
N LEU A 135 -9.52 -5.18 -9.90
CA LEU A 135 -8.37 -5.74 -10.62
C LEU A 135 -7.51 -4.63 -11.22
N VAL A 136 -8.11 -3.81 -12.08
CA VAL A 136 -7.40 -2.75 -12.79
C VAL A 136 -6.90 -1.71 -11.80
N ALA A 137 -7.72 -1.31 -10.82
CA ALA A 137 -7.32 -0.35 -9.80
C ALA A 137 -6.13 -0.85 -8.98
N GLY A 138 -6.18 -2.10 -8.50
CA GLY A 138 -5.10 -2.71 -7.72
C GLY A 138 -3.79 -2.80 -8.50
N VAL A 139 -3.83 -3.41 -9.69
CA VAL A 139 -2.64 -3.55 -10.55
C VAL A 139 -2.07 -2.17 -10.92
N SER A 140 -2.92 -1.24 -11.37
CA SER A 140 -2.46 0.08 -11.82
C SER A 140 -1.90 0.91 -10.67
N LEU A 141 -2.58 0.92 -9.51
CA LEU A 141 -2.14 1.69 -8.35
C LEU A 141 -0.80 1.17 -7.84
N THR A 142 -0.64 -0.15 -7.70
CA THR A 142 0.63 -0.76 -7.29
C THR A 142 1.74 -0.49 -8.30
N ALA A 143 1.46 -0.60 -9.61
CA ALA A 143 2.45 -0.29 -10.65
C ALA A 143 2.88 1.18 -10.62
N VAL A 144 1.92 2.12 -10.60
CA VAL A 144 2.22 3.56 -10.54
C VAL A 144 2.99 3.91 -9.28
N PHE A 145 2.56 3.37 -8.14
CA PHE A 145 3.22 3.56 -6.85
C PHE A 145 4.68 3.10 -6.88
N THR A 146 4.93 1.87 -7.31
CA THR A 146 6.27 1.27 -7.28
C THR A 146 7.20 1.84 -8.35
N LEU A 147 6.69 2.17 -9.54
CA LEU A 147 7.50 2.69 -10.65
C LEU A 147 7.76 4.20 -10.56
N THR A 148 6.85 4.95 -9.93
CA THR A 148 6.87 6.42 -9.97
C THR A 148 7.01 7.04 -8.59
N ALA A 149 6.09 6.71 -7.67
CA ALA A 149 6.04 7.34 -6.36
C ALA A 149 7.22 6.93 -5.48
N MET A 150 7.50 5.62 -5.37
CA MET A 150 8.59 5.07 -4.58
C MET A 150 9.97 5.66 -4.95
N PRO A 151 10.41 5.64 -6.23
CA PRO A 151 11.70 6.22 -6.60
C PRO A 151 11.80 7.72 -6.35
N ALA A 152 10.69 8.45 -6.42
CA ALA A 152 10.67 9.87 -6.06
C ALA A 152 10.91 10.06 -4.55
N LEU A 153 10.22 9.29 -3.71
CA LEU A 153 10.35 9.35 -2.25
C LEU A 153 11.74 8.91 -1.75
N ILE A 154 12.35 7.91 -2.41
CA ILE A 154 13.71 7.49 -2.09
C ILE A 154 14.71 8.61 -2.42
N ARG A 155 14.53 9.29 -3.55
CA ARG A 155 15.46 10.35 -4.00
C ARG A 155 15.44 11.60 -3.13
N THR A 156 14.28 11.99 -2.57
CA THR A 156 14.19 13.15 -1.68
C THR A 156 14.96 12.95 -0.36
N ARG A 157 15.11 11.70 0.10
CA ARG A 157 15.91 11.37 1.30
C ARG A 157 17.40 11.69 1.15
N TYR A 158 17.93 11.65 -0.08
CA TYR A 158 19.36 11.86 -0.36
C TYR A 158 19.69 13.24 -0.97
N GLY A 159 18.70 14.14 -1.05
CA GLY A 159 18.90 15.49 -1.57
C GLY A 159 19.34 16.47 -0.48
N THR A 160 20.56 17.03 -0.63
CA THR A 160 21.10 18.25 0.00
C THR A 160 21.97 18.17 1.28
N THR A 161 23.16 17.54 1.20
CA THR A 161 24.28 17.92 2.11
C THR A 161 25.69 17.74 1.53
N THR A 162 25.93 16.85 0.57
CA THR A 162 27.30 16.50 0.14
C THR A 162 28.04 17.56 -0.69
N GLY A 163 27.34 18.53 -1.31
CA GLY A 163 27.96 19.53 -2.20
C GLY A 163 28.33 20.88 -1.57
N ARG A 164 27.83 21.21 -0.36
CA ARG A 164 28.00 22.56 0.21
C ARG A 164 29.38 22.79 0.84
N GLY A 165 30.06 21.74 1.30
CA GLY A 165 31.41 21.86 1.87
C GLY A 165 32.52 22.02 0.83
N LEU A 166 32.28 21.62 -0.42
CA LEU A 166 33.26 21.67 -1.51
C LEU A 166 33.20 22.96 -2.33
N LEU A 167 32.23 23.83 -2.07
CA LEU A 167 32.10 25.17 -2.68
C LEU A 167 32.80 26.26 -1.86
N VAL A 168 33.37 25.92 -0.70
CA VAL A 168 34.29 26.79 0.04
C VAL A 168 35.69 26.49 -0.47
N GLY A 169 36.19 27.33 -1.37
CA GLY A 169 37.61 27.27 -1.77
C GLY A 169 38.53 27.51 -0.56
N PRO A 170 39.77 27.02 -0.58
CA PRO A 170 40.73 27.33 0.48
C PRO A 170 40.85 28.84 0.67
N ALA A 171 40.87 29.30 1.92
CA ALA A 171 40.98 30.72 2.24
C ALA A 171 42.25 31.31 1.58
N SER A 172 42.08 32.27 0.68
CA SER A 172 43.22 33.02 0.12
C SER A 172 43.92 33.80 1.24
N PRO A 173 45.25 33.73 1.37
CA PRO A 173 45.98 34.54 2.34
C PRO A 173 45.80 36.03 2.02
N ALA A 174 45.52 36.82 3.06
CA ALA A 174 45.30 38.26 2.94
C ALA A 174 46.50 38.96 2.31
N ALA A 175 46.25 39.84 1.33
CA ALA A 175 47.28 40.66 0.73
C ALA A 175 47.87 41.63 1.76
N PRO A 176 49.20 41.79 1.85
CA PRO A 176 49.82 42.76 2.73
C PRO A 176 49.41 44.19 2.33
N GLY A 177 49.04 44.99 3.34
CA GLY A 177 48.62 46.39 3.17
C GLY A 177 49.73 47.27 2.57
N PRO A 178 49.37 48.42 1.99
CA PRO A 178 50.31 49.31 1.32
C PRO A 178 51.37 49.86 2.29
N PRO A 179 52.60 50.10 1.81
CA PRO A 179 53.68 50.61 2.65
C PRO A 179 53.37 52.02 3.16
N PRO A 180 53.82 52.38 4.38
CA PRO A 180 53.67 53.74 4.89
C PRO A 180 54.52 54.72 4.05
N ALA A 181 53.98 55.94 3.89
CA ALA A 181 54.58 57.04 3.13
C ALA A 181 55.83 57.62 3.81
#